data_AF-A0A645EPK1-F1
#
_entry.id   AF-A0A645EPK1-F1
#
_cell.length_a   1.000
_cell.length_b   1.000
_cell.length_c   1.000
_cell.angle_alpha   90.00
_cell.angle_beta   90.00
_cell.angle_gamma   90.00
#
_symmetry.space_group_name_H-M   'P 1'
#
loop_
_entity.id
_entity.type
_entity.pdbx_description
1 polymer ?
#
loop_
_entity_poly.entity_id
_entity_poly.type
_entity_poly.pdbx_seq_one_letter_code
_entity_poly.pdbx_strand_id
1 'polypeptide(L)'
;MGLYNSISETMGQEATLFTKYCFTLVCFFDDILKDSKNARFYYEILEKDASRKERLYLIKTFNRSCLDFFNKSYEKDDLDAYAITNYGAQKEIYMDYYDRELPFDAHKVVEYLVRNTFRILAIDKETLDNTIEQAFRFSESGQLSEIRFLI
;
A
#
# COMPACT_ATOMS: atom_id res chain seq x y z
N MET A 1 16.78 -3.82 -7.30
CA MET A 1 15.62 -4.69 -7.58
C MET A 1 14.42 -4.03 -6.89
N GLY A 2 13.26 -3.88 -7.55
CA GLY A 2 12.11 -3.17 -6.95
C GLY A 2 11.42 -4.00 -5.86
N LEU A 3 10.84 -3.36 -4.83
CA LEU A 3 10.22 -4.02 -3.67
C LEU A 3 9.25 -5.15 -4.06
N TYR A 4 8.36 -4.89 -5.01
CA TYR A 4 7.39 -5.89 -5.49
C TYR A 4 8.07 -7.14 -6.08
N ASN A 5 9.18 -6.97 -6.82
CA ASN A 5 9.90 -8.10 -7.41
C ASN A 5 10.54 -8.94 -6.31
N SER A 6 11.18 -8.31 -5.33
CA SER A 6 11.76 -9.01 -4.19
C SER A 6 10.71 -9.78 -3.40
N ILE A 7 9.55 -9.19 -3.12
CA ILE A 7 8.43 -9.89 -2.47
C ILE A 7 7.95 -11.06 -3.35
N SER A 8 7.81 -10.85 -4.65
CA SER A 8 7.37 -11.89 -5.57
C SER A 8 8.35 -13.07 -5.63
N GLU A 9 9.65 -12.81 -5.56
CA GLU A 9 10.70 -13.82 -5.50
C GLU A 9 10.67 -14.57 -4.17
N THR A 10 10.56 -13.86 -3.03
CA THR A 10 10.53 -14.47 -1.70
C THR A 10 9.27 -15.32 -1.48
N MET A 11 8.10 -14.85 -1.92
CA MET A 11 6.83 -15.58 -1.74
C MET A 11 6.62 -16.71 -2.75
N GLY A 12 7.38 -16.73 -3.85
CA GLY A 12 7.25 -17.73 -4.90
C GLY A 12 5.99 -17.59 -5.76
N GLN A 13 5.78 -18.59 -6.65
CA GLN A 13 4.70 -18.56 -7.64
C GLN A 13 3.31 -18.83 -7.06
N GLU A 14 3.23 -19.56 -5.94
CA GLU A 14 1.97 -19.97 -5.29
C GLU A 14 1.20 -18.79 -4.66
N ALA A 15 1.90 -17.72 -4.27
CA ALA A 15 1.25 -16.54 -3.72
C ALA A 15 0.48 -15.76 -4.78
N THR A 16 -0.78 -15.44 -4.48
CA THR A 16 -1.66 -14.71 -5.40
C THR A 16 -1.14 -13.30 -5.68
N LEU A 17 -1.60 -12.72 -6.81
CA LEU A 17 -1.26 -11.33 -7.16
C LEU A 17 -1.71 -10.35 -6.07
N PHE A 18 -2.91 -10.55 -5.52
CA PHE A 18 -3.43 -9.78 -4.41
C PHE A 18 -2.51 -9.87 -3.18
N THR A 19 -2.10 -11.08 -2.80
CA THR A 19 -1.22 -11.29 -1.64
C THR A 19 0.11 -10.56 -1.83
N LYS A 20 0.78 -10.75 -2.97
CA LYS A 20 2.06 -10.09 -3.28
C LYS A 20 1.95 -8.56 -3.22
N TYR A 21 0.87 -8.01 -3.75
CA TYR A 21 0.65 -6.57 -3.73
C TYR A 21 0.29 -6.05 -2.34
N CYS A 22 -0.52 -6.78 -1.57
CA CYS A 22 -0.83 -6.44 -0.18
C CYS A 22 0.45 -6.39 0.67
N PHE A 23 1.31 -7.40 0.54
CA PHE A 23 2.61 -7.45 1.20
C PHE A 23 3.49 -6.28 0.79
N THR A 24 3.50 -5.94 -0.50
CA THR A 24 4.26 -4.79 -1.02
C THR A 24 3.82 -3.48 -0.38
N LEU A 25 2.51 -3.24 -0.28
CA LEU A 25 2.00 -2.01 0.32
C LEU A 25 2.28 -1.94 1.82
N VAL A 26 2.08 -3.04 2.54
CA VAL A 26 2.37 -3.10 3.98
C VAL A 26 3.85 -2.81 4.23
N CYS A 27 4.77 -3.53 3.58
CA CYS A 27 6.21 -3.32 3.75
C CYS A 27 6.61 -1.89 3.37
N PHE A 28 6.09 -1.37 2.26
CA PHE A 28 6.39 0.01 1.82
C PHE A 28 6.00 1.07 2.86
N PHE A 29 4.76 1.03 3.36
CA PHE A 29 4.30 2.04 4.32
C PHE A 29 4.90 1.82 5.72
N ASP A 30 5.10 0.58 6.12
CA ASP A 30 5.71 0.21 7.39
C ASP A 30 7.17 0.68 7.46
N ASP A 31 7.97 0.45 6.40
CA ASP A 31 9.35 0.95 6.30
C ASP A 31 9.42 2.49 6.30
N ILE A 32 8.46 3.16 5.65
CA ILE A 32 8.38 4.63 5.68
C ILE A 32 8.12 5.13 7.10
N LEU A 33 7.17 4.51 7.80
CA LEU A 33 6.70 5.00 9.11
C LEU A 33 7.62 4.60 10.27
N LYS A 34 8.42 3.54 10.11
CA LYS A 34 9.41 3.09 11.11
C LYS A 34 10.64 4.01 11.21
N ASP A 35 11.02 4.69 10.12
CA ASP A 35 12.14 5.63 10.10
C ASP A 35 11.66 7.09 9.99
N SER A 36 11.99 7.91 10.99
CA SER A 36 11.56 9.33 11.03
C SER A 36 12.02 10.18 9.83
N LYS A 37 13.16 9.87 9.22
CA LYS A 37 13.66 10.58 8.03
C LYS A 37 12.87 10.18 6.80
N ASN A 38 12.59 8.89 6.63
CA ASN A 38 11.72 8.40 5.56
C ASN A 38 10.32 8.99 5.70
N ALA A 39 9.79 9.00 6.92
CA ALA A 39 8.48 9.56 7.20
C ALA A 39 8.39 11.04 6.80
N ARG A 40 9.39 11.84 7.17
CA ARG A 40 9.49 13.25 6.77
C ARG A 40 9.62 13.43 5.27
N PHE A 41 10.53 12.69 4.64
CA PHE A 41 10.74 12.80 3.19
C PHE A 41 9.47 12.47 2.41
N TYR A 42 8.75 11.43 2.83
CA TYR A 42 7.48 11.06 2.23
C TYR A 42 6.38 12.11 2.45
N TYR A 43 6.32 12.74 3.64
CA TYR A 43 5.46 13.91 3.90
C TYR A 43 5.73 15.03 2.88
N GLU A 44 7.00 15.42 2.69
CA GLU A 44 7.39 16.49 1.77
C GLU A 44 7.04 16.17 0.30
N ILE A 45 7.08 14.89 -0.11
CA ILE A 45 6.62 14.45 -1.43
C ILE A 45 5.10 14.63 -1.57
N LEU A 46 4.33 14.22 -0.55
CA LEU A 46 2.88 14.28 -0.56
C LEU A 46 2.38 15.73 -0.54
N GLU A 47 2.98 16.58 0.27
CA GLU A 47 2.67 18.01 0.36
C GLU A 47 2.80 18.69 -1.01
N LYS A 48 3.90 18.42 -1.72
CA LYS A 48 4.18 18.98 -3.06
C LYS A 48 3.37 18.34 -4.20
N ASP A 49 2.61 17.29 -3.91
CA ASP A 49 1.86 16.49 -4.90
C ASP A 49 2.77 15.97 -6.05
N ALA A 50 4.06 15.81 -5.76
CA ALA A 50 5.11 15.65 -6.78
C ALA A 50 5.07 14.31 -7.54
N SER A 51 4.31 13.34 -7.03
CA SER A 51 4.19 11.99 -7.59
C SER A 51 2.74 11.61 -7.93
N ARG A 52 1.82 12.58 -7.97
CA ARG A 52 0.38 12.32 -8.13
C ARG A 52 0.08 11.42 -9.33
N LYS A 53 0.61 11.78 -10.50
CA LYS A 53 0.29 11.09 -11.76
C LYS A 53 0.75 9.64 -11.71
N GLU A 54 1.95 9.40 -11.22
CA GLU A 54 2.54 8.07 -11.06
C GLU A 54 1.75 7.25 -10.03
N ARG A 55 1.38 7.85 -8.90
CA ARG A 55 0.58 7.19 -7.85
C ARG A 55 -0.80 6.79 -8.34
N LEU A 56 -1.50 7.67 -9.06
CA LEU A 56 -2.78 7.35 -9.68
C LEU A 56 -2.64 6.23 -10.70
N TYR A 57 -1.60 6.26 -11.54
CA TYR A 57 -1.33 5.18 -12.49
C TYR A 57 -1.10 3.83 -11.80
N LEU A 58 -0.34 3.81 -10.71
CA LEU A 58 -0.07 2.60 -9.94
C LEU A 58 -1.35 2.07 -9.29
N ILE A 59 -2.11 2.90 -8.57
CA ILE A 59 -3.37 2.49 -7.92
C ILE A 59 -4.33 1.85 -8.93
N LYS A 60 -4.48 2.46 -10.11
CA LYS A 60 -5.31 1.92 -11.19
C LYS A 60 -4.79 0.60 -11.72
N THR A 61 -3.51 0.56 -12.09
CA THR A 61 -2.91 -0.64 -12.70
C THR A 61 -3.04 -1.84 -11.76
N PHE A 62 -2.74 -1.65 -10.48
CA PHE A 62 -2.79 -2.74 -9.52
C PHE A 62 -4.22 -3.19 -9.21
N ASN A 63 -5.14 -2.25 -8.97
CA ASN A 63 -6.53 -2.62 -8.71
C ASN A 63 -7.15 -3.29 -9.93
N ARG A 64 -6.87 -2.80 -11.14
CA ARG A 64 -7.25 -3.48 -12.38
C ARG A 64 -6.76 -4.93 -12.42
N SER A 65 -5.47 -5.15 -12.21
CA SER A 65 -4.91 -6.50 -12.28
C SER A 65 -5.49 -7.42 -11.20
N CYS A 66 -5.80 -6.90 -10.01
CA CYS A 66 -6.48 -7.69 -8.97
C CYS A 66 -7.95 -7.98 -9.33
N LEU A 67 -8.69 -7.01 -9.88
CA LEU A 67 -10.06 -7.22 -10.35
C LEU A 67 -10.12 -8.27 -11.46
N ASP A 68 -9.21 -8.18 -12.44
CA ASP A 68 -9.05 -9.17 -13.51
C ASP A 68 -8.74 -10.56 -12.91
N PHE A 69 -7.83 -10.64 -11.93
CA PHE A 69 -7.48 -11.90 -11.23
C PHE A 69 -8.68 -12.52 -10.50
N PHE A 70 -9.51 -11.71 -9.83
CA PHE A 70 -10.72 -12.18 -9.15
C PHE A 70 -11.93 -12.34 -10.08
N ASN A 71 -11.75 -12.17 -11.39
CA ASN A 71 -12.81 -12.20 -12.40
C ASN A 71 -13.99 -11.28 -12.06
N LYS A 72 -13.69 -10.08 -11.56
CA LYS A 72 -14.69 -9.05 -11.21
C LYS A 72 -14.80 -8.03 -12.34
N SER A 73 -16.03 -7.72 -12.75
CA SER A 73 -16.32 -6.64 -13.70
C SER A 73 -16.12 -5.28 -13.04
N TYR A 74 -15.64 -4.31 -13.81
CA TYR A 74 -15.51 -2.91 -13.40
C TYR A 74 -15.69 -2.00 -14.60
N GLU A 75 -16.23 -0.81 -14.37
CA GLU A 75 -16.19 0.27 -15.35
C GLU A 75 -14.85 1.00 -15.23
N LYS A 76 -14.30 1.43 -16.37
CA LYS A 76 -13.04 2.17 -16.38
C LYS A 76 -13.14 3.49 -15.60
N ASP A 77 -14.27 4.18 -15.75
CA ASP A 77 -14.52 5.47 -15.09
C ASP A 77 -14.63 5.30 -13.57
N ASP A 78 -15.17 4.17 -13.09
CA ASP A 78 -15.20 3.83 -11.66
C ASP A 78 -13.79 3.63 -11.10
N LEU A 79 -12.92 2.96 -11.86
CA LEU A 79 -11.52 2.76 -11.47
C LEU A 79 -10.73 4.07 -11.47
N ASP A 80 -10.99 4.95 -12.45
CA ASP A 80 -10.40 6.29 -12.52
C ASP A 80 -10.84 7.16 -11.32
N ALA A 81 -12.14 7.19 -11.01
CA ALA A 81 -12.69 7.89 -9.85
C ALA A 81 -12.12 7.33 -8.54
N TYR A 82 -12.09 6.00 -8.40
CA TYR A 82 -11.54 5.31 -7.24
C TYR A 82 -10.07 5.64 -7.01
N ALA A 83 -9.25 5.69 -8.05
CA ALA A 83 -7.83 6.02 -7.87
C ALA A 83 -7.63 7.43 -7.31
N ILE A 84 -8.45 8.39 -7.75
CA ILE A 84 -8.42 9.77 -7.24
C ILE A 84 -8.83 9.81 -5.77
N THR A 85 -9.95 9.15 -5.41
CA THR A 85 -10.43 9.14 -4.02
C THR A 85 -9.47 8.41 -3.10
N ASN A 86 -8.91 7.28 -3.54
CA ASN A 86 -7.92 6.53 -2.79
C ASN A 86 -6.64 7.36 -2.56
N TYR A 87 -6.10 7.97 -3.61
CA TYR A 87 -4.90 8.80 -3.49
C TYR A 87 -5.11 9.97 -2.52
N GLY A 88 -6.24 10.67 -2.65
CA GLY A 88 -6.61 11.75 -1.74
C GLY A 88 -6.67 11.27 -0.29
N ALA A 89 -7.40 10.18 -0.02
CA ALA A 89 -7.50 9.62 1.32
C ALA A 89 -6.14 9.17 1.88
N GLN A 90 -5.30 8.52 1.06
CA GLN A 90 -3.96 8.12 1.49
C GLN A 90 -3.10 9.33 1.87
N LYS A 91 -3.17 10.41 1.09
CA LYS A 91 -2.44 11.64 1.34
C LYS A 91 -2.87 12.28 2.66
N GLU A 92 -4.15 12.55 2.84
CA GLU A 92 -4.67 13.22 4.04
C GLU A 92 -4.44 12.38 5.30
N ILE A 93 -4.74 11.06 5.28
CA ILE A 93 -4.49 10.17 6.42
C ILE A 93 -3.02 10.20 6.86
N TYR A 94 -2.10 10.20 5.89
CA TYR A 94 -0.68 10.25 6.20
C TYR A 94 -0.27 11.60 6.77
N MET A 95 -0.73 12.70 6.16
CA MET A 95 -0.39 14.06 6.60
C MET A 95 -0.92 14.33 8.02
N ASP A 96 -2.20 14.03 8.27
CA ASP A 96 -2.81 14.22 9.60
C ASP A 96 -2.14 13.34 10.67
N TYR A 97 -1.68 12.13 10.31
CA TYR A 97 -0.88 11.31 11.22
C TYR A 97 0.48 11.95 11.52
N TYR A 98 1.19 12.41 10.49
CA TYR A 98 2.51 13.02 10.64
C TYR A 98 2.45 14.29 11.49
N ASP A 99 1.41 15.11 11.29
CA ASP A 99 1.14 16.34 12.04
C ASP A 99 0.53 16.08 13.44
N ARG A 100 0.34 14.80 13.81
CA ARG A 100 -0.21 14.33 15.10
C ARG A 100 -1.65 14.75 15.35
N GLU A 101 -2.42 14.95 14.29
CA GLU A 101 -3.85 15.23 14.33
C GLU A 101 -4.70 13.95 14.40
N LEU A 102 -4.12 12.79 14.05
CA LEU A 102 -4.74 11.48 14.23
C LEU A 102 -4.20 10.74 15.46
N PRO A 103 -5.08 10.19 16.34
CA PRO A 103 -4.68 9.42 17.52
C PRO A 103 -4.35 7.95 17.16
N PHE A 104 -3.65 7.72 16.06
CA PHE A 104 -3.26 6.39 15.59
C PHE A 104 -1.78 6.15 15.82
N ASP A 105 -1.39 4.89 15.96
CA ASP A 105 0.01 4.48 15.84
C ASP A 105 0.35 4.17 14.37
N ALA A 106 1.65 4.01 14.08
CA ALA A 106 2.13 3.71 12.74
C ALA A 106 1.47 2.46 12.14
N HIS A 107 1.33 1.39 12.94
CA HIS A 107 0.74 0.13 12.51
C HIS A 107 -0.69 0.34 12.00
N LYS A 108 -1.52 1.04 12.78
CA LYS A 108 -2.91 1.35 12.43
C LYS A 108 -3.01 2.26 11.20
N VAL A 109 -2.07 3.17 11.00
CA VAL A 109 -2.01 4.00 9.78
C VAL A 109 -1.75 3.13 8.56
N VAL A 110 -0.74 2.25 8.59
CA VAL A 110 -0.46 1.30 7.50
C VAL A 110 -1.71 0.47 7.19
N GLU A 111 -2.38 -0.07 8.22
CA GLU A 111 -3.63 -0.82 8.03
C GLU A 111 -4.67 -0.01 7.24
N TYR A 112 -4.94 1.23 7.63
CA TYR A 112 -5.95 2.06 6.95
C TYR A 112 -5.54 2.41 5.51
N LEU A 113 -4.27 2.72 5.27
CA LEU A 113 -3.75 3.00 3.93
C LEU A 113 -3.93 1.78 3.01
N VAL A 114 -3.61 0.58 3.51
CA VAL A 114 -3.71 -0.67 2.74
C VAL A 114 -5.18 -1.07 2.54
N ARG A 115 -6.00 -1.04 3.59
CA ARG A 115 -7.45 -1.34 3.53
C ARG A 115 -8.17 -0.48 2.49
N ASN A 116 -7.90 0.83 2.50
CA ASN A 116 -8.51 1.74 1.54
C ASN A 116 -8.11 1.40 0.10
N THR A 117 -6.90 0.87 -0.12
CA THR A 117 -6.35 0.46 -1.44
C THR A 117 -6.98 -0.79 -2.02
N PHE A 118 -7.62 -1.61 -1.20
CA PHE A 118 -8.29 -2.82 -1.64
C PHE A 118 -9.82 -2.72 -1.59
N ARG A 119 -10.35 -1.56 -1.22
CA ARG A 119 -11.79 -1.38 -0.99
C ARG A 119 -12.65 -1.65 -2.23
N ILE A 120 -12.17 -1.27 -3.42
CA ILE A 120 -12.86 -1.54 -4.69
C ILE A 120 -12.92 -3.02 -5.03
N LEU A 121 -11.99 -3.83 -4.51
CA LEU A 121 -11.98 -5.27 -4.78
C LEU A 121 -13.11 -6.01 -4.06
N ALA A 122 -13.77 -5.40 -3.07
CA ALA A 122 -14.80 -6.05 -2.25
C ALA A 122 -14.37 -7.45 -1.77
N ILE A 123 -13.14 -7.54 -1.25
CA ILE A 123 -12.62 -8.74 -0.58
C ILE A 123 -13.29 -8.82 0.79
N ASP A 124 -13.57 -10.03 1.26
CA ASP A 124 -14.12 -10.23 2.60
C ASP A 124 -13.15 -9.69 3.65
N LYS A 125 -13.72 -9.08 4.70
CA LYS A 125 -12.93 -8.40 5.72
C LYS A 125 -11.92 -9.33 6.38
N GLU A 126 -12.32 -10.57 6.68
CA GLU A 126 -11.46 -11.55 7.35
C GLU A 126 -10.23 -11.91 6.51
N THR A 127 -10.40 -12.18 5.22
CA THR A 127 -9.28 -12.46 4.30
C THR A 127 -8.35 -11.28 4.18
N LEU A 128 -8.87 -10.06 4.06
CA LEU A 128 -8.05 -8.86 3.98
C LEU A 128 -7.27 -8.63 5.28
N ASP A 129 -7.94 -8.73 6.44
CA ASP A 129 -7.33 -8.59 7.77
C ASP A 129 -6.20 -9.60 7.97
N ASN A 130 -6.47 -10.87 7.69
CA ASN A 130 -5.49 -11.94 7.81
C ASN A 130 -4.29 -11.73 6.88
N THR A 131 -4.52 -11.26 5.65
CA THR A 131 -3.44 -10.99 4.69
C THR A 131 -2.57 -9.82 5.14
N ILE A 132 -3.17 -8.74 5.66
CA ILE A 132 -2.44 -7.59 6.20
C ILE A 132 -1.59 -8.00 7.41
N GLU A 133 -2.16 -8.77 8.34
CA GLU A 133 -1.46 -9.28 9.52
C GLU A 133 -0.27 -10.18 9.14
N GLN A 134 -0.46 -11.08 8.16
CA GLN A 134 0.64 -11.89 7.63
C GLN A 134 1.74 -11.03 6.99
N ALA A 135 1.36 -9.95 6.30
CA ALA A 135 2.30 -9.03 5.69
C ALA A 135 3.12 -8.24 6.73
N PHE A 136 2.53 -7.85 7.86
CA PHE A 136 3.28 -7.23 8.96
C PHE A 136 4.32 -8.19 9.55
N ARG A 137 3.92 -9.43 9.84
CA ARG A 137 4.85 -10.46 10.32
C ARG A 137 5.99 -10.71 9.34
N PHE A 138 5.68 -10.68 8.04
CA PHE A 138 6.68 -10.78 6.98
C PHE A 138 7.64 -9.57 7.00
N SER A 139 7.13 -8.35 7.08
CA SER A 139 7.92 -7.12 7.20
C SER A 139 8.89 -7.17 8.39
N GLU A 140 8.42 -7.63 9.54
CA GLU A 140 9.21 -7.76 10.77
C GLU A 140 10.25 -8.89 10.75
N SER A 141 10.10 -9.88 9.88
CA SER A 141 11.01 -11.03 9.80
C SER A 141 12.41 -10.69 9.29
N GLY A 142 12.62 -9.49 8.73
CA GLY A 142 13.90 -9.04 8.19
C GLY A 142 14.29 -9.69 6.85
N GLN A 143 13.37 -10.44 6.21
CA GLN A 143 13.59 -11.07 4.91
C GLN A 143 13.84 -10.05 3.77
N LEU A 144 13.44 -8.80 3.98
CA LEU A 144 13.68 -7.70 3.04
C LEU A 144 14.77 -6.72 3.50
N SER A 145 15.59 -7.08 4.49
CA SER A 145 16.60 -6.20 5.11
C SER A 145 17.64 -5.62 4.13
N GLU A 146 17.83 -6.24 2.96
CA GLU A 146 18.70 -5.73 1.89
C GLU A 146 18.07 -4.63 1.03
N ILE A 147 16.74 -4.45 1.10
CA ILE A 147 16.01 -3.41 0.38
C ILE A 147 16.07 -2.13 1.21
N ARG A 148 17.05 -1.28 0.90
CA ARG A 148 17.12 0.05 1.50
C ARG A 148 16.10 0.97 0.86
N PHE A 149 15.06 1.33 1.61
CA PHE A 149 14.27 2.52 1.31
C PHE A 149 15.06 3.76 1.71
N LEU A 150 15.55 4.48 0.69
CA LEU A 150 16.17 5.81 0.77
C LEU A 150 17.02 6.05 2.03
N ILE A 151 18.09 5.27 2.17
CA ILE A 151 19.34 5.68 2.83
C ILE A 151 20.52 5.19 2.01
#